data_AF-A0A975RKV2-F1
#
_entry.id   AF-A0A975RKV2-F1
#
_cell.length_a   1.000
_cell.length_b   1.000
_cell.length_c   1.000
_cell.angle_alpha   90.00
_cell.angle_beta   90.00
_cell.angle_gamma   90.00
#
_symmetry.space_group_name_H-M   'P 1'
#
loop_
_entity.id
_entity.type
_entity.pdbx_description
1 polymer ?
#
loop_
_entity_poly.entity_id
_entity_poly.type
_entity_poly.pdbx_seq_one_letter_code
_entity_poly.pdbx_strand_id
1 'polypeptide(L)'
;MTSLREYAIENGLLPLANEAALTAYDDATEAFRLGGSRSELLRALMALGVSADTARWHAQYPGNRMAAMTTSDDVDTLVDATQ
;
A
#
# COMPACT_ATOMS: atom_id res chain seq x y z
N MET A 1 -19.65 -13.85 1.88
CA MET A 1 -18.37 -13.92 1.15
C MET A 1 -17.52 -12.78 1.69
N THR A 2 -16.38 -13.08 2.30
CA THR A 2 -15.45 -12.06 2.80
C THR A 2 -14.62 -11.56 1.61
N SER A 3 -14.58 -10.26 1.39
CA SER A 3 -13.76 -9.66 0.33
C SER A 3 -12.26 -9.77 0.66
N LEU A 4 -11.39 -9.77 -0.35
CA LEU A 4 -9.93 -9.76 -0.16
C LEU A 4 -9.47 -8.59 0.73
N ARG A 5 -10.16 -7.45 0.63
CA ARG A 5 -9.92 -6.28 1.46
C ARG A 5 -10.24 -6.52 2.93
N GLU A 6 -11.38 -7.13 3.23
CA GLU A 6 -11.76 -7.47 4.61
C GLU A 6 -10.78 -8.50 5.20
N TYR A 7 -10.43 -9.52 4.42
CA TYR A 7 -9.42 -10.50 4.83
C TYR A 7 -8.07 -9.85 5.16
N ALA A 8 -7.60 -8.92 4.32
CA ALA A 8 -6.36 -8.19 4.56
C ALA A 8 -6.41 -7.44 5.90
N ILE A 9 -7.49 -6.69 6.14
CA ILE A 9 -7.67 -5.91 7.38
C ILE A 9 -7.71 -6.83 8.61
N GLU A 10 -8.46 -7.94 8.55
CA GLU A 10 -8.57 -8.93 9.64
C GLU A 10 -7.22 -9.57 9.99
N ASN A 11 -6.31 -9.68 9.03
CA ASN A 11 -4.97 -10.25 9.20
C ASN A 11 -3.88 -9.19 9.40
N GLY A 12 -4.25 -7.92 9.59
CA GLY A 12 -3.30 -6.83 9.83
C GLY A 12 -2.46 -6.45 8.60
N LEU A 13 -2.91 -6.81 7.40
CA LEU A 13 -2.31 -6.42 6.14
C LEU A 13 -2.88 -5.08 5.66
N LEU A 14 -2.08 -4.30 4.95
CA LEU A 14 -2.51 -3.09 4.28
C LEU A 14 -3.09 -3.44 2.90
N PRO A 15 -4.41 -3.35 2.68
CA PRO A 15 -4.98 -3.55 1.35
C PRO A 15 -4.67 -2.36 0.45
N LEU A 16 -4.02 -2.63 -0.68
CA LEU A 16 -3.73 -1.66 -1.74
C LEU A 16 -4.43 -2.07 -3.02
N ALA A 17 -4.82 -1.09 -3.84
CA ALA A 17 -5.65 -1.36 -5.01
C ALA A 17 -4.98 -2.30 -6.01
N ASN A 18 -3.70 -2.07 -6.34
CA ASN A 18 -2.96 -2.80 -7.36
C ASN A 18 -1.44 -2.70 -7.12
N GLU A 19 -0.65 -3.31 -7.99
CA GLU A 19 0.82 -3.30 -7.90
C GLU A 19 1.41 -1.88 -7.98
N ALA A 20 0.84 -1.00 -8.81
CA ALA A 20 1.28 0.40 -8.86
C ALA A 20 1.07 1.13 -7.52
N ALA A 21 -0.02 0.83 -6.81
CA ALA A 21 -0.26 1.36 -5.46
C ALA A 21 0.74 0.79 -4.44
N LEU A 22 1.15 -0.48 -4.59
CA LEU A 22 2.20 -1.10 -3.77
C LEU A 22 3.55 -0.41 -3.99
N THR A 23 3.95 -0.20 -5.25
CA THR A 23 5.18 0.54 -5.57
C THR A 23 5.14 1.97 -5.03
N ALA A 24 4.04 2.69 -5.23
CA ALA A 24 3.90 4.06 -4.72
C ALA A 24 3.93 4.13 -3.18
N TYR A 25 3.40 3.12 -2.49
CA TYR A 25 3.51 2.99 -1.04
C TYR A 25 4.96 2.78 -0.60
N ASP A 26 5.69 1.85 -1.24
CA ASP A 26 7.09 1.58 -0.94
C ASP A 26 7.96 2.83 -1.18
N ASP A 27 7.77 3.50 -2.32
CA ASP A 27 8.49 4.73 -2.66
C ASP A 27 8.23 5.85 -1.64
N ALA A 28 6.97 6.05 -1.23
CA ALA A 28 6.62 7.09 -0.26
C ALA A 28 7.22 6.82 1.13
N THR A 29 7.15 5.57 1.60
CA THR A 29 7.71 5.19 2.91
C THR A 29 9.24 5.25 2.90
N GLU A 30 9.86 4.89 1.78
CA GLU A 30 11.31 4.96 1.61
C GLU A 30 11.81 6.39 1.48
N ALA A 31 11.14 7.24 0.70
CA ALA A 31 11.47 8.65 0.60
C ALA A 31 11.42 9.33 1.97
N PHE A 32 10.41 9.03 2.78
CA PHE A 32 10.33 9.53 4.15
C PHE A 32 11.47 9.00 5.04
N ARG A 33 11.79 7.70 4.95
CA ARG A 33 12.93 7.09 5.66
C ARG A 33 14.26 7.79 5.33
N LEU A 34 14.43 8.25 4.10
CA LEU A 34 15.62 8.96 3.63
C LEU A 34 15.65 10.46 3.98
N GLY A 35 14.70 10.93 4.80
CA GLY A 35 14.64 12.32 5.26
C GLY A 35 13.60 13.19 4.54
N GLY A 36 12.69 12.57 3.77
CA GLY A 36 11.56 13.26 3.14
C GLY A 36 10.59 13.90 4.12
N SER A 37 9.68 14.75 3.62
CA SER A 37 8.74 15.48 4.47
C SER A 37 7.62 14.59 4.99
N ARG A 38 7.27 14.75 6.27
CA ARG A 38 6.09 14.12 6.88
C ARG A 38 4.80 14.46 6.12
N SER A 39 4.66 15.69 5.64
CA SER A 39 3.47 16.13 4.91
C SER A 39 3.35 15.44 3.54
N GLU A 40 4.47 15.17 2.89
CA GLU A 40 4.51 14.45 1.61
C GLU A 40 4.15 12.98 1.80
N LEU A 41 4.70 12.33 2.83
CA LEU A 41 4.32 10.97 3.21
C LEU A 41 2.81 10.87 3.46
N LEU A 42 2.26 11.73 4.32
CA LEU A 42 0.83 11.68 4.66
C LEU A 42 -0.04 11.88 3.42
N ARG A 43 0.34 12.80 2.54
CA ARG A 43 -0.38 13.05 1.29
C ARG A 43 -0.36 11.83 0.37
N ALA A 44 0.81 11.21 0.21
CA ALA A 44 0.98 10.02 -0.62
C ALA A 44 0.14 8.85 -0.08
N LEU A 45 0.24 8.56 1.22
CA LEU A 45 -0.52 7.47 1.85
C LEU A 45 -2.04 7.69 1.77
N MET A 46 -2.52 8.91 2.02
CA MET A 46 -3.96 9.22 1.87
C MET A 46 -4.44 9.09 0.42
N ALA A 47 -3.60 9.45 -0.57
CA ALA A 47 -3.93 9.27 -1.98
C ALA A 47 -4.06 7.79 -2.38
N LEU A 48 -3.34 6.90 -1.69
CA LEU A 48 -3.43 5.45 -1.84
C LEU A 48 -4.62 4.83 -1.08
N GLY A 49 -5.45 5.64 -0.41
CA GLY A 49 -6.58 5.17 0.39
C GLY A 49 -6.18 4.54 1.72
N VAL A 50 -4.93 4.73 2.15
CA VAL A 50 -4.45 4.28 3.46
C VAL A 50 -5.16 5.09 4.55
N SER A 51 -5.58 4.41 5.63
CA SER A 51 -6.26 5.07 6.74
C SER A 51 -5.39 6.16 7.38
N ALA A 52 -6.01 7.20 7.91
CA ALA A 52 -5.28 8.29 8.56
C ALA A 52 -4.44 7.78 9.76
N ASP A 53 -4.91 6.75 10.47
CA ASP A 53 -4.20 6.20 11.62
C ASP A 53 -2.97 5.40 11.18
N THR A 54 -3.10 4.58 10.14
CA THR A 54 -1.97 3.90 9.51
C THR A 54 -0.95 4.91 8.95
N ALA A 55 -1.40 5.97 8.30
CA ALA A 55 -0.52 7.01 7.78
C ALA A 55 0.24 7.74 8.90
N ARG A 56 -0.43 8.02 10.03
CA ARG A 56 0.20 8.59 11.23
C ARG A 56 1.21 7.63 11.85
N TRP A 57 0.94 6.33 11.85
CA TRP A 57 1.88 5.32 12.34
C TRP A 57 3.18 5.34 11.52
N HIS A 58 3.12 5.35 10.18
CA HIS A 58 4.31 5.47 9.34
C HIS A 58 5.11 6.76 9.62
N ALA A 59 4.43 7.86 9.91
CA ALA A 59 5.08 9.11 10.26
C ALA A 59 5.76 9.09 11.65
N GLN A 60 5.33 8.21 12.56
CA GLN A 60 5.96 8.03 13.88
C GLN A 60 7.12 7.05 13.85
N TYR A 61 7.11 6.11 12.91
CA TYR A 61 8.12 5.07 12.77
C TYR A 61 8.72 5.06 11.35
N PRO A 62 9.59 6.03 11.03
CA PRO A 62 10.21 6.12 9.71
C PRO A 62 10.98 4.84 9.37
N GLY A 63 10.76 4.30 8.16
CA GLY A 63 11.40 3.07 7.71
C GLY A 63 10.74 1.77 8.15
N ASN A 64 9.75 1.82 9.06
CA ASN A 64 8.92 0.66 9.34
C ASN A 64 7.84 0.52 8.26
N ARG A 65 7.62 -0.72 7.81
CA ARG A 65 6.63 -1.07 6.80
C ARG A 65 5.62 -2.06 7.38
N MET A 66 4.36 -1.85 7.08
CA MET A 66 3.33 -2.86 7.25
C MET A 66 3.37 -3.82 6.06
N ALA A 67 3.10 -5.10 6.30
CA ALA A 67 2.89 -6.05 5.23
C ALA A 67 1.66 -5.59 4.41
N ALA A 68 1.85 -5.41 3.10
CA ALA A 68 0.82 -4.93 2.20
C ALA A 68 0.43 -6.03 1.21
N MET A 69 -0.82 -6.00 0.77
CA MET A 69 -1.39 -6.94 -0.18
C MET A 69 -2.19 -6.16 -1.21
N THR A 70 -2.02 -6.53 -2.48
CA THR A 70 -2.88 -6.01 -3.55
C THR A 70 -4.23 -6.73 -3.50
N THR A 71 -5.32 -5.97 -3.61
CA THR A 71 -6.68 -6.52 -3.59
C THR A 71 -7.34 -6.51 -4.96
N SER A 72 -6.61 -6.16 -6.02
CA SER A 72 -7.08 -6.34 -7.39
C SER A 72 -7.22 -7.83 -7.68
N ASP A 73 -8.39 -8.22 -8.18
CA ASP A 73 -8.59 -9.48 -8.90
C ASP A 73 -7.93 -9.47 -10.29
N ASP A 74 -7.20 -8.39 -10.63
CA ASP A 74 -6.43 -8.26 -11.88
C ASP A 74 -5.21 -9.20 -11.87
N VAL A 75 -5.47 -10.49 -12.00
CA VAL A 75 -4.58 -11.44 -12.68
C VAL A 75 -5.00 -11.49 -14.14
N ASP A 76 -5.14 -10.33 -14.79
CA ASP A 76 -5.43 -10.26 -16.22
C ASP A 76 -4.10 -10.13 -16.99
N THR A 77 -3.91 -11.02 -17.96
CA THR A 77 -2.83 -11.12 -18.96
C THR A 77 -1.47 -11.75 -18.58
N LEU A 78 -1.46 -13.04 -18.23
CA LEU A 78 -0.35 -13.95 -18.59
C LEU A 78 -0.82 -15.15 -19.45
N VAL A 79 -1.93 -15.01 -20.18
CA VAL A 79 -2.48 -16.08 -21.01
C VAL A 79 -2.83 -15.58 -22.42
N ASP A 80 -1.90 -14.93 -23.13
CA ASP A 80 -2.07 -14.71 -24.58
C ASP A 80 -0.75 -14.50 -25.34
N ALA A 81 0.28 -15.29 -25.02
CA ALA A 81 1.53 -15.34 -25.79
C ALA A 81 1.74 -16.68 -26.54
N THR A 82 0.66 -17.44 -26.75
CA THR A 82 0.70 -18.70 -27.50
C THR A 82 -0.55 -18.85 -28.38
N GLN A 83 -0.66 -18.01 -29.41
CA GLN A 83 -1.44 -18.30 -30.62
C GLN A 83 -0.55 -18.10 -31.84
#